data_AF-A0A1E4FB28-F1
#
_entry.id   AF-A0A1E4FB28-F1
#
_cell.length_a   1.000
_cell.length_b   1.000
_cell.length_c   1.000
_cell.angle_alpha   90.00
_cell.angle_beta   90.00
_cell.angle_gamma   90.00
#
_symmetry.space_group_name_H-M   'P 1'
#
loop_
_entity.id
_entity.type
_entity.pdbx_description
1 polymer ?
#
loop_
_entity_poly.entity_id
_entity_poly.type
_entity_poly.pdbx_seq_one_letter_code
_entity_poly.pdbx_strand_id
1 'polypeptide(L)'
;MRHFLAILAALVAAPAFASEELAQQIDIVAPLVNSGDFEALGGPDTPESLVQGVDGRWFTLDNMVRNWEGSGAPDRERLARNIERTCADDWENIVIYETTGPDSFRVSQTSPSGEDNGTFDMQPVADTDRTFTAHMEDEYILAIFGLEDAGALQQEAALNDMRDRLSEGLQIWRPTPDLIVNVSSAETEVWGRCPD
;
A
#
# COMPACT_ATOMS: atom_id res chain seq x y z
N MET A 1 6.25 37.16 -42.45
CA MET A 1 7.35 36.29 -41.95
C MET A 1 7.33 36.42 -40.43
N ARG A 2 6.68 35.51 -39.69
CA ARG A 2 7.11 34.14 -39.32
C ARG A 2 8.16 34.14 -38.20
N HIS A 3 7.76 34.24 -36.92
CA HIS A 3 8.51 33.73 -35.75
C HIS A 3 7.47 33.00 -34.85
N PHE A 4 7.07 31.78 -35.22
CA PHE A 4 7.53 30.51 -34.64
C PHE A 4 7.53 30.46 -33.10
N LEU A 5 6.59 29.65 -32.60
CA LEU A 5 6.45 29.20 -31.22
C LEU A 5 7.78 28.67 -30.66
N ALA A 6 8.07 29.03 -29.41
CA ALA A 6 8.96 28.28 -28.55
C ALA A 6 8.26 28.06 -27.20
N ILE A 7 7.35 27.08 -27.18
CA ILE A 7 6.87 26.46 -25.94
C ILE A 7 6.77 24.98 -26.28
N LEU A 8 7.72 24.16 -25.81
CA LEU A 8 7.55 22.72 -25.54
C LEU A 8 8.92 22.15 -25.13
N ALA A 9 9.18 21.97 -23.83
CA ALA A 9 10.20 21.05 -23.31
C ALA A 9 10.18 20.84 -21.78
N ALA A 10 9.06 21.08 -21.06
CA ALA A 10 9.05 20.99 -19.58
C ALA A 10 8.11 19.93 -18.99
N LEU A 11 7.53 19.03 -19.80
CA LEU A 11 6.48 18.10 -19.35
C LEU A 11 6.83 16.60 -19.41
N VAL A 12 8.05 16.23 -19.82
CA VAL A 12 8.43 14.80 -19.95
C VAL A 12 9.28 14.30 -18.77
N ALA A 13 9.70 15.18 -17.86
CA ALA A 13 10.67 14.83 -16.83
C ALA A 13 10.04 14.36 -15.50
N ALA A 14 8.82 14.78 -15.17
CA ALA A 14 8.21 14.49 -13.86
C ALA A 14 8.01 12.98 -13.55
N PRO A 15 7.52 12.12 -14.48
CA PRO A 15 7.32 10.70 -14.17
C PRO A 15 8.64 9.93 -13.99
N ALA A 16 9.68 10.34 -14.71
CA ALA A 16 11.01 9.73 -14.61
C ALA A 16 11.70 10.08 -13.29
N PHE A 17 11.43 11.27 -12.72
CA PHE A 17 12.00 11.68 -11.44
C PHE A 17 11.35 10.95 -10.26
N ALA A 18 10.02 10.87 -10.21
CA ALA A 18 9.31 10.19 -9.13
C ALA A 18 9.64 8.68 -9.08
N SER A 19 9.81 8.05 -10.25
CA SER A 19 10.23 6.64 -10.33
C SER A 19 11.68 6.41 -9.90
N GLU A 20 12.60 7.33 -10.20
CA GLU A 20 14.00 7.23 -9.74
C GLU A 20 14.13 7.45 -8.23
N GLU A 21 13.39 8.40 -7.66
CA GLU A 21 13.36 8.62 -6.21
C GLU A 21 12.85 7.38 -5.48
N LEU A 22 11.71 6.82 -5.92
CA LEU A 22 11.18 5.60 -5.34
C LEU A 22 12.13 4.40 -5.53
N ALA A 23 12.83 4.31 -6.67
CA ALA A 23 13.84 3.27 -6.89
C ALA A 23 14.99 3.34 -5.86
N GLN A 24 15.47 4.56 -5.54
CA GLN A 24 16.51 4.77 -4.55
C GLN A 24 16.04 4.39 -3.13
N GLN A 25 14.76 4.65 -2.82
CA GLN A 25 14.18 4.21 -1.56
C GLN A 25 14.10 2.67 -1.50
N ILE A 26 13.70 2.01 -2.61
CA ILE A 26 13.66 0.54 -2.70
C ILE A 26 15.05 -0.09 -2.60
N ASP A 27 16.11 0.54 -3.14
CA ASP A 27 17.49 0.05 -2.98
C ASP A 27 17.89 -0.12 -1.50
N ILE A 28 17.35 0.73 -0.62
CA ILE A 28 17.61 0.70 0.83
C ILE A 28 16.69 -0.31 1.52
N VAL A 29 15.40 -0.31 1.15
CA VAL A 29 14.36 -1.11 1.83
C VAL A 29 14.41 -2.59 1.44
N ALA A 30 14.66 -2.91 0.17
CA ALA A 30 14.55 -4.27 -0.32
C ALA A 30 15.48 -5.28 0.35
N PRO A 31 16.78 -4.99 0.58
CA PRO A 31 17.64 -5.90 1.33
C PRO A 31 17.14 -6.20 2.73
N LEU A 32 16.59 -5.19 3.42
CA LEU A 32 16.10 -5.30 4.81
C LEU A 32 14.80 -6.10 4.89
N VAL A 33 13.86 -5.84 3.97
CA VAL A 33 12.64 -6.63 3.83
C VAL A 33 12.97 -8.09 3.53
N ASN A 34 13.88 -8.33 2.58
CA ASN A 34 14.27 -9.68 2.19
C ASN A 34 15.04 -10.44 3.28
N SER A 35 15.73 -9.73 4.19
CA SER A 35 16.39 -10.35 5.35
C SER A 35 15.48 -10.45 6.59
N GLY A 36 14.28 -9.87 6.56
CA GLY A 36 13.39 -9.76 7.72
C GLY A 36 13.92 -8.84 8.83
N ASP A 37 14.81 -7.91 8.50
CA ASP A 37 15.39 -6.95 9.46
C ASP A 37 14.54 -5.66 9.48
N PHE A 38 13.31 -5.79 9.98
CA PHE A 38 12.34 -4.70 9.92
C PHE A 38 12.70 -3.51 10.84
N GLU A 39 13.34 -3.76 11.97
CA GLU A 39 13.84 -2.72 12.87
C GLU A 39 14.82 -1.77 12.16
N ALA A 40 15.66 -2.31 11.26
CA ALA A 40 16.60 -1.52 10.48
C ALA A 40 15.93 -0.64 9.41
N LEU A 41 14.65 -0.85 9.08
CA LEU A 41 13.89 0.04 8.19
C LEU A 41 13.77 1.46 8.80
N GLY A 42 13.71 1.54 10.13
CA GLY A 42 13.52 2.81 10.86
C GLY A 42 12.17 3.46 10.58
N GLY A 43 12.16 4.80 10.57
CA GLY A 43 10.94 5.59 10.43
C GLY A 43 10.20 5.85 11.75
N PRO A 44 9.10 6.60 11.71
CA PRO A 44 8.31 6.96 12.89
C PRO A 44 7.82 5.73 13.65
N ASP A 45 7.79 5.79 14.98
CA ASP A 45 7.43 4.72 15.91
C ASP A 45 6.20 5.03 16.76
N THR A 46 5.42 6.07 16.41
CA THR A 46 4.12 6.31 17.05
C THR A 46 2.99 6.17 16.03
N PRO A 47 1.79 5.74 16.45
CA PRO A 47 0.64 5.67 15.56
C PRO A 47 0.37 6.97 14.81
N GLU A 48 0.43 8.12 15.48
CA GLU A 48 0.15 9.43 14.87
C GLU A 48 1.17 9.78 13.80
N SER A 49 2.44 9.49 14.05
CA SER A 49 3.52 9.81 13.12
C SER A 49 3.58 8.84 11.94
N LEU A 50 3.10 7.60 12.10
CA LEU A 50 2.87 6.65 11.01
C LEU A 50 1.75 7.12 10.08
N VAL A 51 0.64 7.61 10.65
CA VAL A 51 -0.54 8.09 9.90
C VAL A 51 -0.29 9.46 9.25
N GLN A 52 0.58 10.30 9.81
CA GLN A 52 0.82 11.64 9.30
C GLN A 52 1.18 11.66 7.80
N GLY A 53 0.27 12.17 6.97
CA GLY A 53 0.50 12.25 5.52
C GLY A 53 0.46 10.89 4.83
N VAL A 54 -0.31 9.93 5.34
CA VAL A 54 -0.59 8.65 4.67
C VAL A 54 -1.53 8.81 3.47
N ASP A 55 -2.30 9.91 3.45
CA ASP A 55 -3.30 10.20 2.41
C ASP A 55 -2.73 10.08 1.01
N GLY A 56 -3.43 9.35 0.15
CA GLY A 56 -3.06 9.23 -1.25
C GLY A 56 -3.37 7.87 -1.85
N ARG A 57 -2.96 7.70 -3.10
CA ARG A 57 -3.04 6.42 -3.81
C ARG A 57 -1.77 5.60 -3.59
N TRP A 58 -1.95 4.31 -3.40
CA TRP A 58 -0.88 3.37 -3.12
C TRP A 58 -0.98 2.15 -4.05
N PHE A 59 0.16 1.52 -4.32
CA PHE A 59 0.23 0.32 -5.15
C PHE A 59 1.21 -0.69 -4.56
N THR A 60 0.94 -1.99 -4.75
CA THR A 60 1.82 -3.05 -4.24
C THR A 60 3.16 -3.09 -4.99
N LEU A 61 4.22 -3.30 -4.21
CA LEU A 61 5.60 -3.49 -4.62
C LEU A 61 6.14 -4.89 -4.25
N ASP A 62 5.31 -5.81 -3.75
CA ASP A 62 5.78 -7.09 -3.15
C ASP A 62 6.71 -7.88 -4.05
N ASN A 63 6.26 -8.14 -5.28
CA ASN A 63 7.03 -8.87 -6.28
C ASN A 63 8.24 -8.06 -6.77
N MET A 64 8.17 -6.73 -6.70
CA MET A 64 9.27 -5.87 -7.10
C MET A 64 10.40 -5.92 -6.08
N VAL A 65 10.07 -5.71 -4.81
CA VAL A 65 11.02 -5.72 -3.68
C VAL A 65 11.68 -7.10 -3.53
N ARG A 66 10.88 -8.17 -3.64
CA ARG A 66 11.38 -9.55 -3.56
C ARG A 66 12.41 -9.88 -4.64
N ASN A 67 12.27 -9.27 -5.82
CA ASN A 67 13.13 -9.49 -6.98
C ASN A 67 13.97 -8.25 -7.29
N TRP A 68 14.24 -7.40 -6.30
CA TRP A 68 15.02 -6.18 -6.49
C TRP A 68 16.49 -6.51 -6.35
N GLU A 69 17.24 -6.36 -7.44
CA GLU A 69 18.67 -6.64 -7.45
C GLU A 69 19.48 -5.35 -7.17
N GLY A 70 18.84 -4.18 -7.33
CA GLY A 70 19.46 -2.88 -7.07
C GLY A 70 20.60 -2.53 -8.03
N SER A 71 20.80 -3.33 -9.08
CA SER A 71 22.03 -3.34 -9.86
C SER A 71 21.95 -2.63 -11.22
N GLY A 72 20.83 -2.00 -11.59
CA GLY A 72 20.83 -1.13 -12.77
C GLY A 72 19.49 -0.79 -13.44
N ALA A 73 19.60 -0.27 -14.67
CA ALA A 73 18.49 0.23 -15.49
C ALA A 73 17.26 -0.69 -15.61
N PRO A 74 17.38 -2.04 -15.68
CA PRO A 74 16.21 -2.91 -15.82
C PRO A 74 15.21 -2.80 -14.66
N ASP A 75 15.69 -2.67 -13.41
CA ASP A 75 14.84 -2.53 -12.23
C ASP A 75 14.08 -1.20 -12.26
N ARG A 76 14.75 -0.12 -12.63
CA ARG A 76 14.18 1.23 -12.72
C ARG A 76 13.14 1.30 -13.83
N GLU A 77 13.44 0.75 -15.00
CA GLU A 77 12.50 0.69 -16.10
C GLU A 77 11.27 -0.18 -15.76
N ARG A 78 11.47 -1.28 -15.04
CA ARG A 78 10.37 -2.14 -14.55
C ARG A 78 9.51 -1.38 -13.55
N LEU A 79 10.12 -0.65 -12.62
CA LEU A 79 9.41 0.21 -11.67
C LEU A 79 8.59 1.29 -12.37
N ALA A 80 9.21 2.03 -13.28
CA ALA A 80 8.53 3.10 -14.04
C ALA A 80 7.30 2.57 -14.79
N ARG A 81 7.43 1.43 -15.48
CA ARG A 81 6.29 0.78 -16.15
C ARG A 81 5.23 0.29 -15.17
N ASN A 82 5.63 -0.19 -13.99
CA ASN A 82 4.67 -0.63 -13.00
C ASN A 82 3.87 0.55 -12.46
N ILE A 83 4.53 1.64 -12.08
CA ILE A 83 3.89 2.89 -11.66
C ILE A 83 2.90 3.38 -12.73
N GLU A 84 3.35 3.50 -13.99
CA GLU A 84 2.50 3.97 -15.09
C GLU A 84 1.23 3.13 -15.24
N ARG A 85 1.33 1.81 -15.04
CA ARG A 85 0.19 0.89 -15.15
C ARG A 85 -0.70 0.88 -13.92
N THR A 86 -0.14 0.77 -12.71
CA THR A 86 -0.91 0.55 -11.47
C THR A 86 -1.43 1.82 -10.84
N CYS A 87 -0.86 2.97 -11.19
CA CYS A 87 -1.34 4.28 -10.74
C CYS A 87 -2.30 4.94 -11.76
N ALA A 88 -2.60 4.27 -12.87
CA ALA A 88 -3.59 4.74 -13.83
C ALA A 88 -5.01 4.73 -13.23
N ASP A 89 -5.84 5.70 -13.61
CA ASP A 89 -7.23 5.83 -13.15
C ASP A 89 -8.14 4.66 -13.57
N ASP A 90 -7.71 3.88 -14.57
CA ASP A 90 -8.42 2.71 -15.08
C ASP A 90 -7.78 1.38 -14.64
N TRP A 91 -6.84 1.43 -13.68
CA TRP A 91 -6.23 0.23 -13.13
C TRP A 91 -7.26 -0.61 -12.38
N GLU A 92 -7.19 -1.94 -12.52
CA GLU A 92 -8.22 -2.88 -12.02
C GLU A 92 -8.45 -2.81 -10.50
N ASN A 93 -7.48 -2.34 -9.72
CA ASN A 93 -7.62 -2.14 -8.28
C ASN A 93 -6.92 -0.86 -7.81
N ILE A 94 -7.71 0.18 -7.55
CA ILE A 94 -7.24 1.46 -7.02
C ILE A 94 -7.29 1.40 -5.50
N VAL A 95 -6.12 1.52 -4.85
CA VAL A 95 -6.01 1.53 -3.40
C VAL A 95 -5.76 2.95 -2.90
N ILE A 96 -6.64 3.45 -2.04
CA ILE A 96 -6.59 4.81 -1.47
C ILE A 96 -6.50 4.71 0.04
N TYR A 97 -5.55 5.43 0.62
CA TYR A 97 -5.44 5.60 2.06
C TYR A 97 -5.97 6.99 2.40
N GLU A 98 -6.81 7.09 3.43
CA GLU A 98 -7.43 8.34 3.90
C GLU A 98 -7.36 8.41 5.42
N THR A 99 -6.78 9.49 5.95
CA THR A 99 -6.69 9.76 7.38
C THR A 99 -8.08 10.00 7.95
N THR A 100 -8.46 9.22 8.96
CA THR A 100 -9.77 9.32 9.63
C THR A 100 -9.67 9.92 11.03
N GLY A 101 -8.45 10.02 11.57
CA GLY A 101 -8.16 10.56 12.89
C GLY A 101 -6.66 10.84 13.06
N PRO A 102 -6.21 11.28 14.24
CA PRO A 102 -4.79 11.57 14.48
C PRO A 102 -3.88 10.35 14.30
N ASP A 103 -4.39 9.16 14.61
CA ASP A 103 -3.71 7.87 14.67
C ASP A 103 -4.44 6.77 13.88
N SER A 104 -5.49 7.12 13.13
CA SER A 104 -6.31 6.18 12.38
C SER A 104 -6.45 6.59 10.92
N PHE A 105 -6.57 5.60 10.06
CA PHE A 105 -6.79 5.80 8.63
C PHE A 105 -7.66 4.69 8.06
N ARG A 106 -8.18 4.94 6.87
CA ARG A 106 -9.03 4.03 6.12
C ARG A 106 -8.31 3.64 4.85
N VAL A 107 -8.30 2.35 4.54
CA VAL A 107 -7.88 1.84 3.24
C VAL A 107 -9.14 1.53 2.45
N SER A 108 -9.25 2.09 1.24
CA SER A 108 -10.32 1.81 0.29
C SER A 108 -9.72 1.16 -0.95
N GLN A 109 -10.28 0.05 -1.37
CA GLN A 109 -9.96 -0.63 -2.62
C GLN A 109 -11.16 -0.49 -3.54
N THR A 110 -10.93 -0.10 -4.80
CA THR A 110 -12.03 0.13 -5.75
C THR A 110 -11.57 -0.23 -7.16
N SER A 111 -12.30 -1.11 -7.83
CA SER A 111 -12.13 -1.30 -9.27
C SER A 111 -12.87 -0.21 -10.06
N PRO A 112 -12.42 0.16 -11.27
CA PRO A 112 -13.09 1.16 -12.09
C PRO A 112 -14.54 0.79 -12.47
N SER A 113 -14.86 -0.51 -12.51
CA SER A 113 -16.24 -1.00 -12.70
C SER A 113 -17.11 -0.85 -11.46
N GLY A 114 -16.50 -0.65 -10.29
CA GLY A 114 -17.16 -0.61 -8.98
C GLY A 114 -17.62 -1.99 -8.49
N GLU A 115 -17.23 -3.06 -9.18
CA GLU A 115 -17.60 -4.44 -8.82
C GLU A 115 -16.77 -4.96 -7.64
N ASP A 116 -15.52 -4.53 -7.54
CA ASP A 116 -14.64 -4.85 -6.41
C ASP A 116 -14.47 -3.60 -5.56
N ASN A 117 -15.12 -3.57 -4.39
CA ASN A 117 -15.02 -2.47 -3.47
C ASN A 117 -14.82 -2.97 -2.03
N GLY A 118 -13.71 -2.59 -1.42
CA GLY A 118 -13.39 -2.93 -0.04
C GLY A 118 -13.06 -1.68 0.75
N THR A 119 -13.46 -1.64 2.01
CA THR A 119 -13.05 -0.58 2.94
C THR A 119 -12.63 -1.22 4.25
N PHE A 120 -11.47 -0.78 4.76
CA PHE A 120 -10.83 -1.31 5.95
C PHE A 120 -10.43 -0.14 6.82
N ASP A 121 -10.96 -0.06 8.03
CA ASP A 121 -10.55 0.95 9.00
C ASP A 121 -9.36 0.43 9.81
N MET A 122 -8.25 1.14 9.77
CA MET A 122 -7.01 0.80 10.46
C MET A 122 -6.95 1.58 11.78
N GLN A 123 -6.89 0.85 12.89
CA GLN A 123 -6.83 1.40 14.24
C GLN A 123 -5.59 0.89 14.98
N PRO A 124 -4.93 1.73 15.79
CA PRO A 124 -3.77 1.29 16.55
C PRO A 124 -4.19 0.34 17.68
N VAL A 125 -3.37 -0.68 17.91
CA VAL A 125 -3.50 -1.54 19.07
C VAL A 125 -2.95 -0.80 20.29
N ALA A 126 -3.75 -0.72 21.34
CA ALA A 126 -3.37 -0.06 22.59
C ALA A 126 -2.04 -0.59 23.15
N ASP A 127 -1.24 0.31 23.69
CA ASP A 127 0.09 0.02 24.27
C ASP A 127 1.09 -0.60 23.28
N THR A 128 0.90 -0.35 21.98
CA THR A 128 1.87 -0.72 20.94
C THR A 128 2.25 0.49 20.09
N ASP A 129 3.48 0.45 19.55
CA ASP A 129 4.06 1.54 18.79
C ASP A 129 3.64 1.51 17.30
N ARG A 130 3.61 0.31 16.71
CA ARG A 130 3.46 0.10 15.26
C ARG A 130 2.33 -0.83 14.86
N THR A 131 1.59 -1.40 15.82
CA THR A 131 0.60 -2.45 15.51
C THR A 131 -0.75 -1.83 15.24
N PHE A 132 -1.36 -2.21 14.12
CA PHE A 132 -2.69 -1.79 13.73
C PHE A 132 -3.58 -3.00 13.48
N THR A 133 -4.86 -2.90 13.84
CA THR A 133 -5.89 -3.85 13.45
C THR A 133 -6.74 -3.27 12.33
N ALA A 134 -7.01 -4.10 11.33
CA ALA A 134 -7.95 -3.77 10.27
C ALA A 134 -9.37 -4.17 10.70
N HIS A 135 -10.31 -3.25 10.57
CA HIS A 135 -11.72 -3.48 10.83
C HIS A 135 -12.48 -3.53 9.51
N MET A 136 -13.19 -4.64 9.31
CA MET A 136 -14.00 -4.91 8.12
C MET A 136 -15.43 -5.21 8.58
N GLU A 137 -16.41 -4.76 7.80
CA GLU A 137 -17.81 -5.14 8.00
C GLU A 137 -18.01 -6.63 7.68
N ASP A 138 -18.85 -7.30 8.45
CA ASP A 138 -19.13 -8.73 8.30
C ASP A 138 -19.64 -9.06 6.90
N GLU A 139 -20.49 -8.21 6.34
CA GLU A 139 -21.03 -8.37 4.99
C GLU A 139 -19.91 -8.44 3.94
N TYR A 140 -18.88 -7.63 4.11
CA TYR A 140 -17.74 -7.61 3.19
C TYR A 140 -16.87 -8.87 3.35
N ILE A 141 -16.64 -9.33 4.58
CA ILE A 141 -15.94 -10.60 4.84
C ILE A 141 -16.69 -11.75 4.16
N LEU A 142 -18.01 -11.83 4.32
CA LEU A 142 -18.82 -12.88 3.69
C LEU A 142 -18.79 -12.80 2.16
N ALA A 143 -18.83 -11.59 1.59
CA ALA A 143 -18.75 -11.38 0.15
C ALA A 143 -17.43 -11.88 -0.45
N ILE A 144 -16.29 -11.59 0.19
CA ILE A 144 -14.97 -12.08 -0.26
C ILE A 144 -14.92 -13.61 -0.32
N PHE A 145 -15.59 -14.29 0.62
CA PHE A 145 -15.62 -15.75 0.67
C PHE A 145 -16.75 -16.37 -0.17
N GLY A 146 -17.64 -15.58 -0.77
CA GLY A 146 -18.82 -16.09 -1.47
C GLY A 146 -19.78 -16.86 -0.55
N LEU A 147 -19.91 -16.40 0.70
CA LEU A 147 -20.68 -17.05 1.77
C LEU A 147 -21.95 -16.28 2.17
N GLU A 148 -22.37 -15.29 1.40
CA GLU A 148 -23.53 -14.43 1.70
C GLU A 148 -24.83 -15.24 1.85
N ASP A 149 -24.98 -16.30 1.04
CA ASP A 149 -26.13 -17.20 1.05
C ASP A 149 -25.86 -18.53 1.79
N ALA A 150 -24.69 -18.66 2.43
CA ALA A 150 -24.33 -19.86 3.18
C ALA A 150 -25.16 -20.04 4.46
N GLY A 151 -25.15 -21.25 5.03
CA GLY A 151 -25.83 -21.49 6.31
C GLY A 151 -25.16 -20.73 7.46
N ALA A 152 -25.94 -20.33 8.47
CA ALA A 152 -25.46 -19.52 9.61
C ALA A 152 -24.19 -20.08 10.28
N LEU A 153 -24.08 -21.40 10.43
CA LEU A 153 -22.89 -22.04 11.02
C LEU A 153 -21.62 -21.85 10.16
N GLN A 154 -21.75 -21.82 8.83
CA GLN A 154 -20.63 -21.61 7.92
C GLN A 154 -20.22 -20.14 7.91
N GLN A 155 -21.20 -19.23 7.90
CA GLN A 155 -20.96 -17.79 7.99
C GLN A 155 -20.26 -17.43 9.31
N GLU A 156 -20.77 -17.90 10.44
CA GLU A 156 -20.20 -17.63 11.76
C GLU A 156 -18.77 -18.19 11.88
N ALA A 157 -18.51 -19.38 11.33
CA ALA A 157 -17.16 -19.94 11.31
C ALA A 157 -16.18 -19.07 10.50
N ALA A 158 -16.58 -18.60 9.31
CA ALA A 158 -15.74 -17.74 8.47
C ALA A 158 -15.52 -16.35 9.09
N LEU A 159 -16.57 -15.75 9.66
CA LEU A 159 -16.48 -14.47 10.36
C LEU A 159 -15.55 -14.57 11.58
N ASN A 160 -15.68 -15.62 12.38
CA ASN A 160 -14.82 -15.81 13.54
C ASN A 160 -13.36 -16.04 13.13
N ASP A 161 -13.08 -16.88 12.13
CA ASP A 161 -11.72 -17.09 11.62
C ASP A 161 -11.09 -15.78 11.11
N MET A 162 -11.85 -14.98 10.35
CA MET A 162 -11.36 -13.70 9.85
C MET A 162 -11.13 -12.69 10.97
N ARG A 163 -12.07 -12.56 11.92
CA ARG A 163 -11.92 -11.66 13.07
C ARG A 163 -10.72 -12.03 13.93
N ASP A 164 -10.49 -13.32 14.16
CA ASP A 164 -9.34 -13.80 14.90
C ASP A 164 -8.05 -13.37 14.20
N ARG A 165 -7.94 -13.56 12.87
CA ARG A 165 -6.78 -13.09 12.09
C ARG A 165 -6.61 -11.57 12.13
N LEU A 166 -7.69 -10.81 11.94
CA LEU A 166 -7.64 -9.35 11.99
C LEU A 166 -7.23 -8.83 13.37
N SER A 167 -7.57 -9.57 14.43
CA SER A 167 -7.21 -9.23 15.82
C SER A 167 -5.73 -9.45 16.15
N GLU A 168 -5.01 -10.27 15.39
CA GLU A 168 -3.55 -10.41 15.51
C GLU A 168 -2.84 -9.10 15.16
N GLY A 169 -3.48 -8.28 14.32
CA GLY A 169 -2.94 -7.03 13.81
C GLY A 169 -1.77 -7.22 12.86
N LEU A 170 -1.27 -6.10 12.37
CA LEU A 170 -0.06 -6.03 11.55
C LEU A 170 0.81 -4.88 12.03
N GLN A 171 2.12 -5.01 11.90
CA GLN A 171 3.05 -3.92 12.16
C GLN A 171 3.21 -3.07 10.90
N ILE A 172 3.06 -1.77 11.05
CA ILE A 172 3.31 -0.79 9.98
C ILE A 172 4.69 -0.18 10.18
N TRP A 173 5.54 -0.38 9.18
CA TRP A 173 6.84 0.29 9.05
C TRP A 173 6.76 1.31 7.93
N ARG A 174 7.15 2.55 8.21
CA ARG A 174 7.11 3.64 7.23
C ARG A 174 8.49 4.28 7.07
N PRO A 175 9.43 3.60 6.39
CA PRO A 175 10.82 4.07 6.27
C PRO A 175 10.92 5.43 5.56
N THR A 176 9.98 5.73 4.68
CA THR A 176 9.89 7.00 3.94
C THR A 176 8.42 7.42 3.77
N PRO A 177 8.13 8.67 3.38
CA PRO A 177 6.75 9.09 3.10
C PRO A 177 6.04 8.28 1.99
N ASP A 178 6.81 7.69 1.08
CA ASP A 178 6.33 7.01 -0.13
C ASP A 178 6.40 5.48 -0.06
N LEU A 179 6.88 4.92 1.06
CA LEU A 179 6.93 3.48 1.28
C LEU A 179 6.27 3.09 2.61
N ILE A 180 5.41 2.08 2.54
CA ILE A 180 4.86 1.39 3.71
C ILE A 180 5.23 -0.08 3.60
N VAL A 181 5.66 -0.69 4.70
CA VAL A 181 5.88 -2.13 4.83
C VAL A 181 4.97 -2.64 5.94
N ASN A 182 4.00 -3.48 5.56
CA ASN A 182 3.10 -4.15 6.50
C ASN A 182 3.66 -5.53 6.82
N VAL A 183 3.76 -5.87 8.10
CA VAL A 183 4.25 -7.18 8.54
C VAL A 183 3.19 -7.82 9.43
N SER A 184 2.63 -8.95 8.98
CA SER A 184 1.71 -9.78 9.75
C SER A 184 2.32 -11.14 10.05
N SER A 185 1.60 -11.99 10.77
CA SER A 185 1.96 -13.40 10.98
C SER A 185 1.94 -14.21 9.68
N ALA A 186 1.19 -13.76 8.67
CA ALA A 186 0.98 -14.48 7.42
C ALA A 186 1.91 -14.01 6.29
N GLU A 187 2.17 -12.71 6.20
CA GLU A 187 2.89 -12.14 5.07
C GLU A 187 3.58 -10.80 5.37
N THR A 188 4.42 -10.38 4.42
CA THR A 188 5.01 -9.05 4.38
C THR A 188 4.60 -8.38 3.08
N GLU A 189 3.91 -7.26 3.19
CA GLU A 189 3.50 -6.44 2.06
C GLU A 189 4.34 -5.16 2.00
N VAL A 190 4.69 -4.72 0.80
CA VAL A 190 5.34 -3.45 0.56
C VAL A 190 4.50 -2.63 -0.40
N TRP A 191 4.23 -1.40 -0.01
CA TRP A 191 3.39 -0.46 -0.74
C TRP A 191 4.20 0.77 -1.12
N GLY A 192 4.07 1.18 -2.39
CA GLY A 192 4.61 2.43 -2.91
C GLY A 192 3.51 3.46 -3.09
N ARG A 193 3.80 4.74 -2.84
CA ARG A 193 2.89 5.84 -3.13
C ARG A 193 2.89 6.13 -4.64
N CYS A 194 1.69 6.28 -5.21
CA CYS A 194 1.54 6.77 -6.57
C CYS A 194 1.96 8.25 -6.66
N PRO A 195 2.74 8.65 -7.69
CA PRO A 195 3.08 10.05 -7.90
C PRO A 195 1.83 10.90 -8.20
N ASP A 196 1.80 12.13 -7.67
CA ASP A 196 0.76 13.14 -7.93
C ASP A 196 0.94 13.85 -9.30
#